data_AF-W8RX59-F1
#
_entry.id   AF-W8RX59-F1
#
_cell.length_a   1.000
_cell.length_b   1.000
_cell.length_c   1.000
_cell.angle_alpha   90.00
_cell.angle_beta   90.00
_cell.angle_gamma   90.00
#
_symmetry.space_group_name_H-M   'P 1'
#
loop_
_entity.id
_entity.type
_entity.pdbx_description
1 polymer ?
#
loop_
_entity_poly.entity_id
_entity_poly.type
_entity_poly.pdbx_seq_one_letter_code
_entity_poly.pdbx_strand_id
1 'polypeptide(L)'
;MGTQMFLAGSEGLMGHISAMALASGLALEDIQMEHRGSIARRMQCVHCKGITDGVTTDPFTCSHCGLTLFVRDHFSRRLGAFQGVCVDAETPGDIPATEEIRP
;
A
#
# COMPACT_ATOMS: atom_id res chain seq x y z
N MET A 1 -11.51 -2.79 -31.18
CA MET A 1 -12.39 -2.91 -29.99
C MET A 1 -11.58 -3.60 -28.92
N GLY A 2 -11.24 -2.88 -27.84
CA GLY A 2 -10.47 -3.41 -26.70
C GLY A 2 -11.33 -3.45 -25.44
N THR A 3 -10.90 -4.25 -24.45
CA THR A 3 -11.52 -4.27 -23.12
C THR A 3 -11.11 -3.01 -22.35
N GLN A 4 -12.08 -2.34 -21.72
CA GLN A 4 -11.83 -1.22 -20.81
C GLN A 4 -12.25 -1.63 -19.40
N MET A 5 -11.53 -1.13 -18.38
CA MET A 5 -11.77 -1.49 -16.99
C MET A 5 -11.83 -0.24 -16.11
N PHE A 6 -12.98 -0.04 -15.45
CA PHE A 6 -13.16 1.01 -14.46
C PHE A 6 -13.16 0.41 -13.05
N LEU A 7 -12.31 0.94 -12.17
CA LEU A 7 -12.16 0.52 -10.79
C LEU A 7 -12.58 1.64 -9.85
N ALA A 8 -13.52 1.34 -8.94
CA ALA A 8 -13.90 2.24 -7.86
C ALA A 8 -13.81 1.52 -6.51
N GLY A 9 -13.05 2.09 -5.57
CA GLY A 9 -12.84 1.50 -4.25
C GLY A 9 -11.66 2.11 -3.51
N SER A 10 -11.21 1.45 -2.44
CA SER A 10 -10.02 1.90 -1.70
C SER A 10 -8.76 1.78 -2.56
N GLU A 11 -7.74 2.58 -2.26
CA GLU A 11 -6.46 2.53 -2.98
C GLU A 11 -5.87 1.12 -3.01
N GLY A 12 -5.94 0.40 -1.88
CA GLY A 12 -5.45 -0.97 -1.78
C GLY A 12 -6.19 -1.95 -2.69
N LEU A 13 -7.52 -1.86 -2.76
CA LEU A 13 -8.32 -2.72 -3.64
C LEU A 13 -8.05 -2.43 -5.11
N MET A 14 -8.12 -1.15 -5.50
CA MET A 14 -7.90 -0.73 -6.88
C MET A 14 -6.48 -1.07 -7.33
N GLY A 15 -5.48 -0.82 -6.48
CA GLY A 15 -4.10 -1.18 -6.71
C GLY A 15 -3.90 -2.68 -6.90
N HIS A 16 -4.55 -3.50 -6.08
CA HIS A 16 -4.47 -4.95 -6.19
C HIS A 16 -5.09 -5.47 -7.50
N ILE A 17 -6.30 -5.00 -7.84
CA ILE A 17 -6.99 -5.44 -9.06
C ILE A 17 -6.25 -4.92 -10.31
N SER A 18 -5.76 -3.68 -10.29
CA SER A 18 -4.94 -3.13 -11.37
C SER A 18 -3.68 -3.97 -11.61
N ALA A 19 -2.98 -4.37 -10.55
CA ALA A 19 -1.82 -5.25 -10.68
C ALA A 19 -2.17 -6.61 -11.33
N MET A 20 -3.31 -7.20 -10.97
CA MET A 20 -3.80 -8.44 -11.58
C MET A 20 -4.19 -8.27 -13.05
N ALA A 21 -4.84 -7.14 -13.40
CA ALA A 21 -5.24 -6.83 -14.76
C ALA A 21 -4.04 -6.62 -15.68
N LEU A 22 -3.03 -5.87 -15.22
CA LEU A 22 -1.75 -5.69 -15.91
C LEU A 22 -1.03 -7.04 -16.12
N ALA A 23 -0.99 -7.88 -15.08
CA ALA A 23 -0.41 -9.23 -15.18
C ALA A 23 -1.16 -10.14 -16.17
N SER A 24 -2.43 -9.84 -16.45
CA SER A 24 -3.26 -10.55 -17.42
C SER A 24 -3.18 -9.98 -18.84
N GLY A 25 -2.36 -8.95 -19.06
CA GLY A 25 -2.12 -8.35 -20.38
C GLY A 25 -2.99 -7.15 -20.73
N LEU A 26 -3.79 -6.62 -19.78
CA LEU A 26 -4.51 -5.37 -20.00
C LEU A 26 -3.52 -4.18 -19.97
N ALA A 27 -3.67 -3.23 -20.88
CA ALA A 27 -2.83 -2.04 -20.91
C ALA A 27 -3.22 -1.05 -19.81
N LEU A 28 -2.28 -0.23 -19.33
CA LEU A 28 -2.54 0.69 -18.22
C LEU A 28 -3.52 1.80 -18.62
N GLU A 29 -3.44 2.26 -19.87
CA GLU A 29 -4.34 3.25 -20.48
C GLU A 29 -5.80 2.77 -20.55
N ASP A 30 -6.03 1.46 -20.50
CA ASP A 30 -7.36 0.85 -20.50
C ASP A 30 -7.94 0.68 -19.08
N ILE A 31 -7.21 1.13 -18.05
CA ILE A 31 -7.61 1.05 -16.64
C ILE A 31 -7.83 2.47 -16.11
N GLN A 32 -9.08 2.78 -15.76
CA GLN A 32 -9.45 4.01 -15.05
C GLN A 32 -9.75 3.71 -13.58
N MET A 33 -9.36 4.62 -12.69
CA MET A 33 -9.50 4.44 -11.25
C MET A 33 -10.13 5.68 -10.60
N GLU A 34 -11.07 5.44 -9.69
CA GLU A 34 -11.68 6.46 -8.84
C GLU A 34 -11.64 6.00 -7.38
N HIS A 35 -10.91 6.73 -6.54
CA HIS A 35 -10.86 6.42 -5.11
C HIS A 35 -12.23 6.61 -4.45
N ARG A 36 -12.68 5.57 -3.75
CA ARG A 36 -13.91 5.58 -2.94
C ARG A 36 -13.68 4.82 -1.64
N GLY A 37 -14.07 5.43 -0.53
CA GLY A 37 -13.99 4.82 0.79
C GLY A 37 -12.73 5.22 1.56
N SER A 38 -12.19 4.30 2.37
CA SER A 38 -11.12 4.59 3.32
C SER A 38 -9.79 4.92 2.62
N ILE A 39 -9.01 5.80 3.25
CA ILE A 39 -7.59 6.08 2.93
C ILE A 39 -6.64 5.04 3.53
N ALA A 40 -7.17 3.98 4.16
CA ALA A 40 -6.37 2.90 4.70
C ALA A 40 -5.54 2.25 3.60
N ARG A 41 -4.24 2.15 3.83
CA ARG A 41 -3.26 1.67 2.87
C ARG A 41 -2.94 0.21 3.10
N ARG A 42 -2.57 -0.44 2.00
CA ARG A 42 -1.97 -1.77 1.99
C ARG A 42 -0.45 -1.61 2.03
N MET A 43 0.19 -2.14 3.06
CA MET A 43 1.62 -1.93 3.33
C MET A 43 2.40 -3.23 3.22
N GLN A 44 3.41 -3.27 2.34
CA GLN A 44 4.41 -4.33 2.32
C GLN A 44 5.57 -3.97 3.26
N CYS A 45 5.87 -4.87 4.20
CA CYS A 45 7.06 -4.78 5.02
C CYS A 45 8.33 -5.07 4.19
N VAL A 46 9.30 -4.15 4.18
CA VAL A 46 10.58 -4.39 3.47
C VAL A 46 11.41 -5.50 4.13
N HIS A 47 11.25 -5.73 5.44
CA HIS A 47 11.96 -6.78 6.18
C HIS A 47 11.44 -8.18 5.82
N CYS A 48 10.17 -8.49 6.12
CA CYS A 48 9.63 -9.85 5.94
C CYS A 48 8.82 -10.06 4.66
N LYS A 49 8.59 -9.01 3.86
CA LYS A 49 7.75 -9.00 2.64
C LYS A 49 6.26 -9.27 2.87
N GLY A 50 5.84 -9.49 4.12
CA GLY A 50 4.44 -9.62 4.50
C GLY A 50 3.65 -8.33 4.24
N ILE A 51 2.36 -8.48 3.94
CA ILE A 51 1.45 -7.37 3.68
C ILE A 51 0.52 -7.17 4.88
N THR A 52 0.49 -5.95 5.41
CA THR A 52 -0.48 -5.49 6.41
C THR A 52 -1.50 -4.61 5.70
N ASP A 53 -2.75 -5.05 5.70
CA ASP A 53 -3.89 -4.32 5.12
C ASP A 53 -4.51 -3.37 6.16
N GLY A 54 -5.23 -2.35 5.69
CA GLY A 54 -6.01 -1.48 6.56
C GLY A 54 -5.18 -0.50 7.40
N VAL A 55 -3.97 -0.16 6.98
CA VAL A 55 -3.08 0.74 7.73
C VAL A 55 -3.57 2.18 7.58
N THR A 56 -4.00 2.80 8.67
CA THR A 56 -4.45 4.21 8.71
C THR A 56 -3.50 5.14 9.42
N THR A 57 -2.42 4.62 10.03
CA THR A 57 -1.52 5.39 10.86
C THR A 57 -0.05 5.21 10.47
N ASP A 58 0.76 6.19 10.82
CA ASP A 58 2.20 6.20 10.69
C ASP A 58 2.86 6.66 12.00
N PRO A 59 3.78 5.88 12.61
CA PRO A 59 4.15 4.52 12.21
C PRO A 59 3.07 3.48 12.54
N PHE A 60 3.19 2.29 11.94
CA PHE A 60 2.30 1.14 12.19
C PHE A 60 3.10 -0.11 12.54
N THR A 61 2.47 -1.11 13.17
CA THR A 61 3.14 -2.39 13.47
C THR A 61 2.85 -3.42 12.39
N CYS A 62 3.90 -4.03 11.84
CA CYS A 62 3.75 -5.11 10.87
C CYS A 62 3.06 -6.32 11.51
N SER A 63 1.93 -6.74 10.93
CA SER A 63 1.15 -7.90 11.38
C SER A 63 1.86 -9.25 11.23
N HIS A 64 3.03 -9.29 10.57
CA HIS A 64 3.78 -10.53 10.29
C HIS A 64 5.05 -10.66 11.14
N CYS A 65 5.87 -9.61 11.23
CA CYS A 65 7.14 -9.65 11.94
C CYS A 65 7.19 -8.81 13.22
N GLY A 66 6.13 -8.03 13.52
CA GLY A 66 6.05 -7.24 14.75
C GLY A 66 6.91 -5.97 14.78
N LEU A 67 7.70 -5.69 13.74
CA LEU A 67 8.45 -4.43 13.65
C LEU A 67 7.51 -3.25 13.45
N THR A 68 7.85 -2.12 14.08
CA THR A 68 7.21 -0.83 13.87
C THR A 68 7.81 -0.20 12.61
N LEU A 69 6.95 0.12 11.65
CA LEU A 69 7.33 0.57 10.32
C LEU A 69 6.83 1.98 10.06
N PHE A 70 7.70 2.79 9.47
CA PHE A 70 7.38 4.08 8.87
C PHE A 70 6.74 3.90 7.50
N VAL A 71 5.71 4.68 7.21
CA VAL A 71 4.97 4.68 5.94
C VAL A 71 5.72 5.51 4.90
N ARG A 72 6.27 4.85 3.87
CA ARG A 72 6.85 5.57 2.72
C ARG A 72 5.79 5.85 1.67
N ASP A 73 5.84 7.04 1.09
CA ASP A 73 5.04 7.43 -0.08
C ASP A 73 5.59 6.83 -1.38
N HIS A 74 5.79 5.51 -1.38
CA HIS A 74 6.25 4.77 -2.55
C HIS A 74 5.31 3.60 -2.83
N PHE A 75 4.40 3.82 -3.77
CA PHE A 75 3.44 2.81 -4.20
C PHE A 75 4.05 1.87 -5.26
N SER A 76 4.07 0.57 -4.95
CA SER A 76 4.49 -0.46 -5.89
C SER A 76 3.31 -0.91 -6.76
N ARG A 77 3.29 -0.46 -8.02
CA ARG A 77 2.28 -0.90 -9.01
C ARG A 77 2.24 -2.41 -9.21
N ARG A 78 3.41 -3.08 -9.17
CA ARG A 78 3.50 -4.54 -9.32
C ARG A 78 2.82 -5.29 -8.18
N LEU A 79 2.87 -4.74 -6.96
CA LEU A 79 2.35 -5.40 -5.76
C LEU A 79 0.98 -4.86 -5.33
N GLY A 80 0.57 -3.69 -5.82
CA GLY A 80 -0.62 -3.01 -5.36
C GLY A 80 -0.52 -2.57 -3.89
N ALA A 81 0.68 -2.18 -3.44
CA ALA A 81 0.95 -1.86 -2.03
C ALA A 81 2.03 -0.78 -1.88
N PHE A 82 1.91 0.03 -0.83
CA PHE A 82 2.97 0.92 -0.34
C PHE A 82 4.04 0.12 0.40
N GLN A 83 5.21 0.73 0.67
CA GLN A 83 6.30 0.07 1.39
C GLN A 83 6.48 0.66 2.79
N GLY A 84 6.59 -0.23 3.79
CA GLY A 84 6.94 0.10 5.17
C GLY A 84 8.39 -0.30 5.47
N VAL A 85 9.13 0.60 6.12
CA VAL A 85 10.53 0.40 6.55
C VAL A 85 10.66 0.57 8.05
N CYS A 86 11.63 -0.09 8.70
CA CYS A 86 11.81 0.01 10.16
C CYS A 86 12.00 1.47 10.57
N VAL A 87 11.20 1.95 11.53
CA VAL A 87 11.16 3.37 11.91
C VAL A 87 12.40 3.81 12.67
N ASP A 88 12.98 2.91 13.47
CA ASP A 88 14.10 3.14 14.38
C ASP A 88 15.40 2.50 13.87
N ALA A 89 15.52 2.33 12.55
CA ALA A 89 16.68 1.69 11.92
C ALA A 89 18.00 2.45 12.18
N GLU A 90 17.91 3.77 12.35
CA GLU A 90 19.06 4.63 12.63
C GLU A 90 19.39 4.67 14.13
N THR A 91 18.37 4.86 14.98
CA THR A 91 18.50 4.91 16.45
C THR A 91 17.45 4.00 17.09
N PRO A 92 17.84 2.79 17.57
CA PRO A 92 16.90 1.85 18.15
C PRO A 92 16.09 2.45 19.31
N GLY A 93 14.77 2.29 19.27
CA GLY A 93 13.84 2.83 20.27
C GLY A 93 13.41 4.28 20.09
N ASP A 94 13.95 5.00 19.10
CA ASP A 94 13.46 6.33 18.72
C ASP A 94 12.25 6.18 17.77
N ILE A 95 11.05 6.15 18.34
CA ILE A 95 9.80 5.98 17.61
C ILE A 95 8.99 7.28 17.69
N PRO A 96 8.70 7.94 16.56
CA PRO A 96 7.87 9.14 16.53
C PRO A 96 6.43 8.82 16.96
N ALA A 97 5.71 9.87 17.37
CA ALA A 97 4.30 9.73 17.72
C ALA A 97 3.47 9.24 16.53
N THR A 98 2.50 8.36 16.80
CA THR A 98 1.60 7.84 15.78
C THR A 98 0.60 8.91 15.33
N GLU A 99 0.58 9.17 14.03
CA GLU A 99 -0.34 10.09 13.37
C GLU A 99 -1.19 9.37 12.32
N GLU A 100 -2.35 9.96 11.98
CA GLU A 100 -3.19 9.44 10.90
C GLU A 100 -2.57 9.78 9.53
N ILE A 101 -2.51 8.78 8.64
CA ILE A 101 -2.03 8.95 7.27
C ILE A 101 -2.95 9.95 6.57
N ARG A 102 -2.36 10.95 5.92
CA ARG A 102 -3.11 11.93 5.12
C ARG A 102 -3.07 11.53 3.63
N PRO A 103 -4.14 11.80 2.87
CA PRO A 103 -4.18 11.57 1.43
C PRO A 103 -3.19 12.45 0.67
#